data_AF-A0A2D6NF64-F1
#
_entry.id   AF-A0A2D6NF64-F1
#
_cell.length_a   1.000
_cell.length_b   1.000
_cell.length_c   1.000
_cell.angle_alpha   90.00
_cell.angle_beta   90.00
_cell.angle_gamma   90.00
#
_symmetry.space_group_name_H-M   'P 1'
#
loop_
_entity.id
_entity.type
_entity.pdbx_description
1 polymer ?
#
loop_
_entity_poly.entity_id
_entity_poly.type
_entity_poly.pdbx_seq_one_letter_code
_entity_poly.pdbx_strand_id
1 'polypeptide(L)'
;MNIKKKEENKLLGRIEVFADITFSGTTPSRDSIRKDISKEFKTDESLVIIKRINTIFGESKAIVEANIYHKDKALENIEAKHFVKRNQPKAEKVKIEEKKEEIKTEEKPKEKTTTEPTKTEETTTE
;
A
#
# COMPACT_ATOMS: atom_id res chain seq x y z
N MET A 1 4.26 24.01 2.60
CA MET A 1 4.17 22.82 3.47
C MET A 1 5.05 23.06 4.69
N ASN A 2 4.64 22.63 5.87
CA ASN A 2 5.37 22.79 7.12
C ASN A 2 5.44 21.44 7.85
N ILE A 3 6.64 20.97 8.21
CA ILE A 3 6.79 19.69 8.92
C ILE A 3 6.62 19.92 10.41
N LYS A 4 5.62 19.26 11.01
CA LYS A 4 5.34 19.34 12.45
C LYS A 4 6.14 18.35 13.26
N LYS A 5 6.24 17.11 12.78
CA LYS A 5 6.92 16.03 13.49
C LYS A 5 7.61 15.10 12.50
N LYS A 6 8.82 14.68 12.86
CA LYS A 6 9.56 13.60 12.21
C LYS A 6 9.94 12.57 13.27
N GLU A 7 9.69 11.31 13.00
CA GLU A 7 10.03 10.21 13.90
C GLU A 7 10.68 9.09 13.12
N GLU A 8 11.89 8.72 13.50
CA GLU A 8 12.65 7.67 12.83
C GLU A 8 12.42 6.33 13.55
N ASN A 9 11.79 5.38 12.87
CA ASN A 9 11.55 4.04 13.39
C ASN A 9 12.55 3.05 12.79
N LYS A 10 13.61 2.77 13.53
CA LYS A 10 14.69 1.86 13.12
C LYS A 10 14.24 0.41 12.95
N LEU A 11 13.23 -0.04 13.69
CA LEU A 11 12.72 -1.42 13.60
C LEU A 11 12.03 -1.67 12.27
N LEU A 12 11.25 -0.69 11.82
CA LEU A 12 10.53 -0.75 10.54
C LEU A 12 11.31 -0.14 9.38
N GLY A 13 12.46 0.50 9.66
CA GLY A 13 13.27 1.18 8.66
C GLY A 13 12.51 2.29 7.92
N ARG A 14 11.63 3.00 8.63
CA ARG A 14 10.81 4.09 8.07
C ARG A 14 10.90 5.36 8.90
N ILE A 15 10.75 6.49 8.24
CA ILE A 15 10.59 7.80 8.86
C ILE A 15 9.11 8.18 8.75
N GLU A 16 8.48 8.37 9.90
CA GLU A 16 7.11 8.87 9.99
C GLU A 16 7.14 10.40 10.01
N VAL A 17 6.40 11.01 9.09
CA VAL A 17 6.37 12.45 8.88
C VAL A 17 4.94 12.93 9.03
N PHE A 18 4.77 13.90 9.91
CA PHE A 18 3.53 14.65 10.09
C PHE A 18 3.76 16.06 9.56
N ALA A 19 3.02 16.44 8.52
CA ALA A 19 3.17 17.72 7.87
C ALA A 19 1.83 18.44 7.72
N ASP A 20 1.87 19.74 7.92
CA ASP A 20 0.75 20.63 7.68
C ASP A 20 0.92 21.33 6.32
N ILE A 21 -0.12 21.31 5.52
CA ILE A 21 -0.14 21.90 4.20
C ILE A 21 -1.22 22.97 4.18
N THR A 22 -0.79 24.22 4.15
CA THR A 22 -1.66 25.35 3.84
C THR A 22 -1.69 25.53 2.33
N PHE A 23 -2.89 25.59 1.76
CA PHE A 23 -3.11 25.82 0.32
C PHE A 23 -4.09 26.99 0.14
N SER A 24 -4.15 27.58 -1.05
CA SER A 24 -5.14 28.60 -1.39
C SER A 24 -6.01 28.06 -2.51
N GLY A 25 -7.27 27.74 -2.19
CA GLY A 25 -8.22 27.14 -3.13
C GLY A 25 -8.27 25.62 -3.05
N THR A 26 -7.78 24.94 -4.10
CA THR A 26 -7.98 23.49 -4.25
C THR A 26 -7.07 22.69 -3.32
N THR A 27 -7.61 21.63 -2.72
CA THR A 27 -6.82 20.69 -1.92
C THR A 27 -5.73 20.05 -2.79
N PRO A 28 -4.46 20.11 -2.39
CA PRO A 28 -3.36 19.57 -3.17
C PRO A 28 -3.54 18.07 -3.41
N SER A 29 -3.22 17.63 -4.62
CA SER A 29 -3.31 16.21 -4.97
C SER A 29 -2.25 15.41 -4.24
N ARG A 30 -2.55 14.12 -4.00
CA ARG A 30 -1.62 13.20 -3.32
C ARG A 30 -0.26 13.12 -4.02
N ASP A 31 -0.23 13.20 -5.35
CA ASP A 31 1.02 13.17 -6.12
C ASP A 31 1.85 14.45 -5.94
N SER A 32 1.21 15.61 -5.84
CA SER A 32 1.90 16.88 -5.53
C SER A 32 2.54 16.82 -4.15
N ILE A 33 1.77 16.41 -3.15
CA ILE A 33 2.23 16.29 -1.76
C ILE A 33 3.43 15.34 -1.67
N ARG A 34 3.40 14.24 -2.44
CA ARG A 34 4.49 13.28 -2.46
C ARG A 34 5.78 13.86 -3.02
N LYS A 35 5.68 14.61 -4.13
CA LYS A 35 6.81 15.31 -4.74
C LYS A 35 7.45 16.29 -3.76
N ASP A 36 6.63 17.02 -3.01
CA ASP A 36 7.12 17.97 -2.02
C ASP A 36 7.86 17.27 -0.88
N ILE A 37 7.30 16.17 -0.35
CA ILE A 37 7.95 15.34 0.68
C ILE A 37 9.26 14.72 0.16
N SER A 38 9.24 14.14 -1.06
CA SER A 38 10.41 13.52 -1.70
C SER A 38 11.57 14.51 -1.84
N LYS A 39 11.28 15.75 -2.26
CA LYS A 39 12.27 16.82 -2.38
C LYS A 39 12.87 17.24 -1.04
N GLU A 40 12.01 17.39 -0.03
CA GLU A 40 12.43 17.81 1.31
C GLU A 40 13.36 16.77 1.97
N PHE A 41 13.03 15.48 1.81
CA PHE A 41 13.81 14.38 2.39
C PHE A 41 14.86 13.79 1.45
N LYS A 42 15.00 14.32 0.23
CA LYS A 42 15.93 13.85 -0.82
C LYS A 42 15.83 12.33 -1.06
N THR A 43 14.61 11.84 -1.16
CA THR A 43 14.30 10.41 -1.40
C THR A 43 13.44 10.26 -2.64
N ASP A 44 13.46 9.08 -3.26
CA ASP A 44 12.65 8.83 -4.46
C ASP A 44 11.14 8.86 -4.18
N GLU A 45 10.36 9.30 -5.16
CA GLU A 45 8.89 9.35 -5.05
C GLU A 45 8.27 7.95 -4.84
N SER A 46 8.94 6.87 -5.24
CA SER A 46 8.48 5.49 -5.03
C SER A 46 8.52 5.08 -3.56
N LEU A 47 9.46 5.64 -2.79
CA LEU A 47 9.72 5.29 -1.39
C LEU A 47 8.87 6.08 -0.39
N VAL A 48 8.10 7.06 -0.87
CA VAL A 48 7.24 7.91 -0.05
C VAL A 48 5.78 7.45 -0.17
N ILE A 49 5.21 6.95 0.92
CA ILE A 49 3.82 6.52 1.00
C ILE A 49 3.01 7.50 1.84
N ILE A 50 1.94 8.04 1.26
CA ILE A 50 1.01 8.91 2.00
C ILE A 50 -0.11 8.05 2.62
N LYS A 51 -0.09 7.92 3.95
CA LYS A 51 -1.05 7.11 4.70
C LYS A 51 -2.42 7.80 4.76
N ARG A 52 -2.44 9.07 5.15
CA ARG A 52 -3.68 9.82 5.35
C ARG A 52 -3.48 11.30 5.02
N ILE A 53 -4.54 11.90 4.48
CA ILE A 53 -4.66 13.33 4.23
C ILE A 53 -5.96 13.76 4.91
N ASN A 54 -5.86 14.55 5.95
CA ASN A 54 -7.00 15.08 6.70
C ASN A 54 -7.10 16.58 6.41
N THR A 55 -8.10 16.97 5.63
CA THR A 55 -8.43 18.39 5.41
C THR A 55 -9.24 18.91 6.59
N ILE A 56 -8.87 20.08 7.11
CA ILE A 56 -9.61 20.75 8.18
C ILE A 56 -10.79 21.50 7.54
N PHE A 57 -12.01 21.22 7.99
CA PHE A 57 -13.19 21.89 7.46
C PHE A 57 -13.17 23.39 7.79
N GLY A 58 -13.51 24.22 6.80
CA GLY A 58 -13.54 25.69 6.98
C GLY A 58 -12.17 26.36 6.94
N GLU A 59 -11.08 25.61 6.87
CA GLU A 59 -9.72 26.13 6.70
C GLU A 59 -9.07 25.57 5.43
N SER A 60 -8.25 26.37 4.77
CA SER A 60 -7.43 25.90 3.65
C SER A 60 -6.17 25.18 4.14
N LYS A 61 -6.33 24.25 5.07
CA LYS A 61 -5.26 23.47 5.70
C LYS A 61 -5.55 21.97 5.62
N ALA A 62 -4.51 21.20 5.38
CA ALA A 62 -4.54 19.74 5.44
C ALA A 62 -3.39 19.21 6.30
N ILE A 63 -3.69 18.27 7.18
CA ILE A 63 -2.73 17.49 7.94
C ILE A 63 -2.43 16.22 7.16
N VAL A 64 -1.16 15.96 6.89
CA VAL A 64 -0.68 14.82 6.12
C VAL A 64 0.18 13.92 7.00
N GLU A 65 -0.14 12.63 6.94
CA GLU A 65 0.65 11.56 7.53
C GLU A 65 1.33 10.78 6.40
N ALA A 66 2.67 10.77 6.39
CA ALA A 66 3.46 10.09 5.39
C ALA A 66 4.56 9.22 6.02
N ASN A 67 4.84 8.09 5.36
CA ASN A 67 5.92 7.17 5.70
C ASN A 67 6.96 7.21 4.58
N ILE A 68 8.21 7.42 4.94
CA ILE A 68 9.35 7.41 4.02
C ILE A 68 10.20 6.18 4.31
N TYR A 69 10.46 5.37 3.30
CA TYR A 69 11.24 4.15 3.42
C TYR A 69 12.65 4.32 2.86
N HIS A 70 13.61 3.57 3.40
CA HIS A 70 14.98 3.55 2.86
C HIS A 70 15.20 2.54 1.72
N LYS A 71 14.34 1.52 1.61
CA LYS A 71 14.47 0.42 0.63
C LYS A 71 13.09 -0.02 0.14
N ASP A 72 12.97 -0.34 -1.15
CA ASP A 72 11.72 -0.81 -1.77
C ASP A 72 11.19 -2.12 -1.14
N LYS A 73 12.10 -3.03 -0.78
CA LYS A 73 11.73 -4.30 -0.11
C LYS A 73 11.01 -4.07 1.22
N ALA A 74 11.36 -3.01 1.96
CA ALA A 74 10.70 -2.71 3.22
C ALA A 74 9.28 -2.18 2.97
N LEU A 75 9.12 -1.36 1.92
CA LEU A 75 7.83 -0.82 1.51
C LEU A 75 6.86 -1.92 1.10
N GLU A 76 7.27 -2.87 0.25
CA GLU A 76 6.40 -3.95 -0.24
C GLU A 76 5.97 -4.94 0.85
N ASN A 77 6.85 -5.21 1.81
CA ASN A 77 6.57 -6.17 2.88
C ASN A 77 5.75 -5.57 4.04
N ILE A 78 5.94 -4.28 4.33
CA ILE A 78 5.35 -3.62 5.50
C ILE A 78 4.04 -2.92 5.15
N GLU A 79 3.97 -2.22 4.01
CA GLU A 79 2.77 -1.49 3.63
C GLU A 79 1.75 -2.40 2.96
N ALA A 80 0.48 -2.18 3.30
CA ALA A 80 -0.58 -2.96 2.71
C ALA A 80 -0.68 -2.66 1.20
N LYS A 81 -0.93 -3.70 0.40
CA LYS A 81 -1.01 -3.63 -1.08
C LYS A 81 -1.91 -2.51 -1.61
N HIS A 82 -2.92 -2.09 -0.83
CA HIS A 82 -3.86 -1.03 -1.21
C HIS A 82 -3.30 0.39 -1.02
N PHE A 83 -2.28 0.61 -0.18
CA PHE A 83 -1.55 1.87 -0.11
C PHE A 83 -0.62 2.03 -1.31
N VAL A 84 0.14 0.98 -1.64
CA VAL A 84 1.04 0.95 -2.80
C VAL A 84 0.28 1.27 -4.10
N LYS A 85 -0.85 0.60 -4.34
CA LYS A 85 -1.71 0.82 -5.53
C LYS A 85 -2.34 2.21 -5.62
N ARG A 86 -2.60 2.86 -4.49
CA ARG A 86 -3.15 4.24 -4.46
C ARG A 86 -2.07 5.29 -4.62
N ASN A 87 -0.84 4.92 -4.35
CA ASN A 87 0.32 5.77 -4.45
C ASN A 87 0.97 5.65 -5.84
N GLN A 88 0.84 4.52 -6.55
CA GLN A 88 1.33 4.44 -7.94
C GLN A 88 0.61 5.46 -8.86
N PRO A 89 1.37 6.18 -9.71
CA PRO A 89 0.78 7.11 -10.68
C PRO A 89 -0.15 6.34 -11.61
N LYS A 90 -1.32 6.94 -11.93
CA LYS A 90 -2.40 6.28 -12.70
C LYS A 90 -1.97 5.66 -14.04
N ALA A 91 -0.85 6.08 -14.63
CA ALA A 91 -0.31 5.53 -15.87
C ALA A 91 -0.02 4.01 -15.78
N GLU A 92 0.23 3.47 -14.60
CA GLU A 92 0.60 2.07 -14.40
C GLU A 92 -0.60 1.15 -14.13
N LYS A 93 -1.79 1.72 -13.86
CA LYS A 93 -2.99 0.93 -13.56
C LYS A 93 -3.48 0.11 -14.75
N VAL A 94 -3.27 0.61 -15.98
CA VAL A 94 -3.70 -0.06 -17.21
C VAL A 94 -2.94 -1.38 -17.42
N LYS A 95 -1.65 -1.46 -17.06
CA LYS A 95 -0.83 -2.68 -17.27
C LYS A 95 -1.05 -3.79 -16.24
N ILE A 96 -1.55 -3.46 -15.04
CA ILE A 96 -1.73 -4.46 -13.96
C ILE A 96 -3.07 -5.19 -14.10
N GLU A 97 -4.08 -4.57 -14.71
CA GLU A 97 -5.37 -5.22 -15.00
C GLU A 97 -5.21 -6.28 -16.10
N GLU A 98 -4.46 -6.00 -17.17
CA GLU A 98 -4.15 -6.99 -18.23
C GLU A 98 -3.36 -8.20 -17.70
N LYS A 99 -2.35 -7.97 -16.86
CA LYS A 99 -1.53 -9.07 -16.31
C LYS A 99 -2.27 -9.97 -15.31
N LYS A 100 -3.44 -9.53 -14.79
CA LYS A 100 -4.24 -10.32 -13.85
C LYS A 100 -5.31 -11.18 -14.53
N GLU A 101 -5.63 -10.90 -15.80
CA GLU A 101 -6.50 -11.74 -16.63
C GLU A 101 -5.74 -12.90 -17.27
N GLU A 102 -4.47 -12.72 -17.66
CA GLU A 102 -3.66 -13.82 -18.21
C GLU A 102 -3.35 -14.91 -17.16
N ILE A 103 -3.00 -14.53 -15.93
CA ILE A 103 -2.63 -15.51 -14.88
C ILE A 103 -3.84 -16.35 -14.39
N LYS A 104 -5.08 -15.87 -14.59
CA LYS A 104 -6.28 -16.63 -14.21
C LYS A 104 -6.71 -17.69 -15.22
N THR A 105 -6.13 -17.70 -16.42
CA THR A 105 -6.60 -18.58 -17.51
C THR A 105 -5.78 -19.86 -17.65
N GLU A 106 -4.57 -19.97 -17.05
CA GLU A 106 -3.67 -21.12 -17.26
C GLU A 106 -3.39 -22.04 -16.07
N GLU A 107 -3.83 -21.77 -14.84
CA GLU A 107 -3.72 -22.75 -13.73
C GLU A 107 -5.08 -23.25 -13.24
N LYS A 108 -5.62 -24.24 -13.96
CA LYS A 108 -6.56 -25.21 -13.39
C LYS A 108 -5.86 -26.57 -13.32
N PRO A 109 -5.25 -26.95 -12.18
CA PRO A 109 -4.90 -28.34 -11.95
C PRO A 109 -6.22 -29.13 -11.84
N LYS A 110 -6.46 -30.01 -12.81
CA LYS A 110 -7.34 -31.16 -12.67
C LYS A 110 -6.73 -32.07 -11.59
N GLU A 111 -7.23 -32.00 -10.36
CA GLU A 111 -7.37 -33.20 -9.53
C GLU A 111 -8.39 -32.97 -8.41
N LYS A 112 -9.53 -33.64 -8.52
CA LYS A 112 -10.42 -34.03 -7.41
C LYS A 112 -11.41 -35.05 -7.99
N THR A 113 -11.05 -36.32 -7.91
CA THR A 113 -12.02 -37.41 -7.92
C THR A 113 -12.32 -37.73 -6.45
N THR A 114 -13.60 -37.60 -6.13
CA THR A 114 -14.32 -37.87 -4.89
C THR A 114 -14.22 -39.33 -4.46
N THR A 115 -14.21 -39.59 -3.13
CA THR A 115 -15.14 -40.48 -2.36
C THR A 115 -14.61 -40.60 -0.91
N GLU A 116 -15.24 -39.92 0.06
CA GLU A 116 -16.20 -40.48 1.04
C GLU A 116 -15.60 -41.55 2.00
N PRO A 117 -15.51 -41.28 3.32
CA PRO A 117 -15.50 -42.34 4.32
C PRO A 117 -16.79 -42.30 5.12
N THR A 118 -17.71 -43.21 4.80
CA THR A 118 -18.87 -43.56 5.63
C THR A 118 -18.55 -44.87 6.35
N LYS A 119 -18.83 -44.87 7.65
CA LYS A 119 -18.53 -45.88 8.67
C LYS A 119 -19.61 -46.97 8.70
N THR A 120 -19.24 -48.26 8.70
CA THR A 120 -19.85 -49.37 9.52
C THR A 120 -19.16 -50.73 9.32
N GLU A 121 -19.00 -51.43 10.46
CA GLU A 121 -19.01 -52.90 10.72
C GLU A 121 -17.89 -53.80 10.15
N GLU A 122 -16.98 -54.32 10.99
CA GLU A 122 -17.08 -55.54 11.84
C GLU A 122 -17.08 -56.87 11.05
N THR A 123 -15.97 -57.62 11.08
CA THR A 123 -15.89 -59.06 11.45
C THR A 123 -14.44 -59.58 11.45
N THR A 124 -13.95 -59.88 12.65
CA THR A 124 -13.11 -60.99 13.15
C THR A 124 -12.47 -61.98 12.16
N THR A 125 -11.18 -62.29 12.33
CA THR A 125 -10.65 -63.64 12.71
C THR A 125 -9.15 -63.57 13.04
N GLU A 126 -8.81 -63.67 14.32
CA GLU A 126 -7.83 -64.66 14.84
C GLU A 126 -8.48 -65.31 16.07
#